data_AF-A0A917GIS7-F1
#
_entry.id   AF-A0A917GIS7-F1
#
_cell.length_a   1.000
_cell.length_b   1.000
_cell.length_c   1.000
_cell.angle_alpha   90.00
_cell.angle_beta   90.00
_cell.angle_gamma   90.00
#
_symmetry.space_group_name_H-M   'P 1'
#
loop_
_entity.id
_entity.type
_entity.pdbx_description
1 polymer ?
#
loop_
_entity_poly.entity_id
_entity_poly.type
_entity_poly.pdbx_seq_one_letter_code
_entity_poly.pdbx_strand_id
1 'polypeptide(L)'
;MTKIILNISFLFLTLNVLGQNSDFCHPIQINELSEKILSKIPKKEKDSISQLNSYNEYFSFDDFYIFNYEDYKSVIKFFNLNGVQKIPEYKIEHIISRYSFHKLKGNPICLSEITQPYLIELKERERYVEEQMVMDSINGIYIPFDLNDALNELDTALSTEEKEGIKKISINDFIGKSHLTIGRWMRNNWGLYGHTSRLNKYFENFGITDSEDMTGIILKSFYRRTNNLPIEFENQIQAIINSECPQKKDFPKYVKNVERSQTIFIEDENENYIYTLYFFSNLKKDVKWIFHPVFGWKIISPNEYNTITELEYQELNEWFITFYNRQ
;
A
#
# COMPACT_ATOMS: atom_id res chain seq x y z
N MET A 1 22.63 22.70 35.38
CA MET A 1 22.26 21.28 35.38
C MET A 1 21.85 20.90 33.97
N THR A 2 22.81 20.42 33.21
CA THR A 2 22.73 20.14 31.78
C THR A 2 22.12 18.75 31.61
N LYS A 3 20.88 18.66 31.13
CA LYS A 3 20.29 17.38 30.74
C LYS A 3 20.96 16.92 29.44
N ILE A 4 21.83 15.93 29.59
CA ILE A 4 22.34 15.12 28.48
C ILE A 4 21.12 14.42 27.89
N ILE A 5 20.65 14.89 26.73
CA ILE A 5 19.76 14.12 25.87
C ILE A 5 20.65 13.06 25.25
N LEU A 6 20.52 11.82 25.74
CA LEU A 6 21.02 10.65 25.03
C LEU A 6 20.23 10.56 23.72
N ASN A 7 20.78 11.16 22.66
CA ASN A 7 20.42 10.81 21.29
C ASN A 7 20.93 9.38 21.06
N ILE A 8 20.10 8.40 21.38
CA ILE A 8 20.22 7.06 20.83
C ILE A 8 19.66 7.16 19.41
N SER A 9 20.40 7.85 18.52
CA SER A 9 20.16 7.74 17.10
C SER A 9 20.72 6.39 16.68
N PHE A 10 19.77 5.49 16.46
CA PHE A 10 19.83 4.22 15.77
C PHE A 10 21.15 3.92 15.06
N LEU A 11 21.70 2.77 15.41
CA LEU A 11 22.71 2.00 14.71
C LEU A 11 22.87 2.44 13.24
N PHE A 12 24.07 2.93 12.93
CA PHE A 12 24.67 2.78 11.61
C PHE A 12 24.64 1.27 11.25
N LEU A 13 23.56 0.80 10.64
CA LEU A 13 23.59 -0.40 9.80
C LEU A 13 24.30 0.01 8.52
N THR A 14 25.62 0.05 8.63
CA THR A 14 26.57 0.13 7.53
C THR A 14 26.18 -0.90 6.48
N LEU A 15 25.67 -0.45 5.32
CA LEU A 15 25.84 -0.93 3.94
C LEU A 15 26.07 -2.43 3.61
N ASN A 16 25.88 -3.35 4.56
CA ASN A 16 26.18 -4.78 4.49
C ASN A 16 24.96 -5.62 4.87
N VAL A 17 23.74 -5.08 4.73
CA VAL A 17 22.53 -5.72 5.27
C VAL A 17 22.27 -7.10 4.66
N LEU A 18 22.81 -7.44 3.49
CA LEU A 18 22.57 -8.75 2.86
C LEU A 18 23.83 -9.48 2.33
N GLY A 19 25.03 -8.95 2.61
CA GLY A 19 26.20 -9.21 1.75
C GLY A 19 27.20 -10.27 2.18
N GLN A 20 27.19 -10.79 3.41
CA GLN A 20 28.35 -11.58 3.91
C GLN A 20 28.01 -12.85 4.71
N ASN A 21 26.74 -13.28 4.76
CA ASN A 21 26.38 -14.61 5.28
C ASN A 21 26.14 -15.56 4.11
N SER A 22 26.84 -16.70 4.09
CA SER A 22 26.69 -17.75 3.07
C SER A 22 25.23 -18.18 2.86
N ASP A 23 24.45 -18.13 3.94
CA ASP A 23 23.06 -18.58 4.00
C ASP A 23 22.10 -17.64 3.26
N PHE A 24 22.51 -16.39 2.99
CA PHE A 24 21.71 -15.43 2.24
C PHE A 24 21.96 -15.52 0.72
N CYS A 25 23.07 -16.11 0.28
CA CYS A 25 23.44 -16.11 -1.12
C CYS A 25 22.59 -17.08 -1.96
N HIS A 26 22.39 -18.29 -1.43
CA HIS A 26 21.53 -19.32 -2.02
C HIS A 26 20.60 -19.91 -0.96
N PRO A 27 19.60 -19.15 -0.47
CA PRO A 27 18.72 -19.62 0.59
C PRO A 27 17.94 -20.84 0.13
N ILE A 28 17.75 -21.80 1.04
CA ILE A 28 17.07 -23.08 0.75
C ILE A 28 15.70 -22.84 0.14
N GLN A 29 14.90 -21.93 0.70
CA GLN A 29 13.55 -21.61 0.26
C GLN A 29 13.52 -21.10 -1.19
N ILE A 30 14.46 -20.21 -1.53
CA ILE A 30 14.58 -19.64 -2.88
C ILE A 30 15.06 -20.69 -3.87
N ASN A 31 16.01 -21.52 -3.44
CA ASN A 31 16.59 -22.57 -4.26
C ASN A 31 15.56 -23.67 -4.58
N GLU A 32 14.77 -24.10 -3.60
CA GLU A 32 13.69 -25.08 -3.76
C GLU A 32 12.60 -24.58 -4.70
N LEU A 33 12.15 -23.33 -4.52
CA LEU A 33 11.18 -22.73 -5.43
C LEU A 33 11.73 -22.60 -6.85
N SER A 34 13.00 -22.20 -6.98
CA SER A 34 13.67 -22.12 -8.27
C SER A 34 13.71 -23.49 -8.97
N GLU A 35 14.08 -24.58 -8.28
CA GLU A 35 14.02 -25.94 -8.85
C GLU A 35 12.60 -26.31 -9.27
N LYS A 36 11.61 -25.96 -8.45
CA LYS A 36 10.20 -26.23 -8.76
C LYS A 36 9.76 -25.52 -10.04
N ILE A 37 10.10 -24.24 -10.21
CA ILE A 37 9.85 -23.47 -11.44
C ILE A 37 10.53 -24.14 -12.63
N LEU A 38 11.84 -24.41 -12.52
CA LEU A 38 12.62 -24.99 -13.61
C LEU A 38 12.14 -26.40 -13.99
N SER A 39 11.56 -27.17 -13.06
CA SER A 39 11.00 -28.49 -13.35
C SER A 39 9.77 -28.45 -14.29
N LYS A 40 9.04 -27.32 -14.32
CA LYS A 40 7.82 -27.15 -15.12
C LYS A 40 8.07 -26.63 -16.53
N ILE A 41 9.24 -26.07 -16.79
CA ILE A 41 9.59 -25.51 -18.10
C ILE A 41 9.84 -26.64 -19.12
N PRO A 42 9.15 -26.65 -20.27
CA PRO A 42 9.42 -27.60 -21.34
C PRO A 42 10.88 -27.52 -21.84
N LYS A 43 11.47 -28.65 -22.24
CA LYS A 43 12.86 -28.71 -22.70
C LYS A 43 13.15 -27.70 -23.83
N LYS A 44 12.26 -27.61 -24.81
CA LYS A 44 12.38 -26.67 -25.94
C LYS A 44 12.52 -25.21 -25.45
N GLU A 45 11.75 -24.85 -24.42
CA GLU A 45 11.80 -23.49 -23.85
C GLU A 45 13.07 -23.27 -23.01
N LYS A 46 13.54 -24.29 -22.27
CA LYS A 46 14.85 -24.21 -21.60
C LYS A 46 15.98 -23.95 -22.59
N ASP A 47 15.94 -24.62 -23.74
CA ASP A 47 16.94 -24.43 -24.80
C ASP A 47 16.88 -22.99 -25.36
N SER A 48 15.67 -22.45 -25.59
CA SER A 48 15.47 -21.05 -26.00
C SER A 48 15.99 -20.06 -24.96
N ILE A 49 15.66 -20.26 -23.68
CA ILE A 49 16.08 -19.38 -22.57
C ILE A 49 17.60 -19.41 -22.40
N SER A 50 18.22 -20.57 -22.59
CA SER A 50 19.69 -20.73 -22.50
C SER A 50 20.43 -19.89 -23.56
N GLN A 51 19.78 -19.61 -24.70
CA GLN A 51 20.33 -18.76 -25.76
C GLN A 51 20.19 -17.26 -25.48
N LEU A 52 19.38 -16.85 -24.50
CA LEU A 52 19.21 -15.43 -24.15
C LEU A 52 20.49 -14.88 -23.52
N ASN A 53 20.93 -13.70 -23.96
CA ASN A 53 22.14 -13.06 -23.45
C ASN A 53 21.99 -12.57 -22.00
N SER A 54 20.82 -12.07 -21.63
CA SER A 54 20.54 -11.51 -20.31
C SER A 54 19.07 -11.69 -19.93
N TYR A 55 18.79 -11.61 -18.63
CA TYR A 55 17.44 -11.43 -18.11
C TYR A 55 16.99 -10.01 -18.46
N ASN A 56 15.85 -9.86 -19.13
CA ASN A 56 15.29 -8.54 -19.47
C ASN A 56 13.86 -8.40 -18.94
N GLU A 57 13.37 -7.17 -18.93
CA GLU A 57 12.05 -6.77 -18.43
C GLU A 57 10.85 -7.41 -19.15
N TYR A 58 11.05 -7.99 -20.34
CA TYR A 58 10.00 -8.70 -21.08
C TYR A 58 9.99 -10.21 -20.82
N PHE A 59 10.96 -10.72 -20.06
CA PHE A 59 11.05 -12.12 -19.69
C PHE A 59 10.39 -12.36 -18.34
N SER A 60 9.33 -13.17 -18.33
CA SER A 60 8.69 -13.67 -17.12
C SER A 60 8.50 -15.18 -17.20
N PHE A 61 8.55 -15.85 -16.05
CA PHE A 61 8.19 -17.27 -15.94
C PHE A 61 6.67 -17.48 -15.80
N ASP A 62 5.87 -16.42 -15.75
CA ASP A 62 4.41 -16.50 -15.51
C ASP A 62 3.67 -17.36 -16.55
N ASP A 63 4.20 -17.45 -17.78
CA ASP A 63 3.67 -18.30 -18.84
C ASP A 63 3.87 -19.80 -18.59
N PHE A 64 4.80 -20.17 -17.70
CA PHE A 64 5.21 -21.55 -17.43
C PHE A 64 4.96 -21.99 -15.99
N TYR A 65 4.85 -21.04 -15.07
CA TYR A 65 4.71 -21.29 -13.66
C TYR A 65 3.74 -20.30 -13.04
N ILE A 66 2.57 -20.80 -12.63
CA ILE A 66 1.64 -20.03 -11.81
C ILE A 66 2.16 -20.10 -10.37
N PHE A 67 2.63 -18.98 -9.86
CA PHE A 67 2.95 -18.82 -8.46
C PHE A 67 1.70 -19.04 -7.61
N ASN A 68 1.69 -20.09 -6.79
CA ASN A 68 0.65 -20.28 -5.78
C ASN A 68 1.13 -19.71 -4.44
N TYR A 69 0.16 -19.32 -3.61
CA TYR A 69 0.43 -18.69 -2.32
C TYR A 69 1.32 -19.55 -1.39
N GLU A 70 1.17 -20.88 -1.40
CA GLU A 70 1.96 -21.78 -0.54
C GLU A 70 3.46 -21.79 -0.92
N ASP A 71 3.77 -21.69 -2.21
CA ASP A 71 5.14 -21.57 -2.69
C ASP A 71 5.77 -20.23 -2.28
N TYR A 72 4.96 -19.18 -2.27
CA TYR A 72 5.38 -17.83 -1.92
C TYR A 72 5.60 -17.63 -0.43
N LYS A 73 4.84 -18.33 0.40
CA LYS A 73 4.82 -18.13 1.85
C LYS A 73 6.19 -18.31 2.51
N SER A 74 6.93 -19.35 2.13
CA SER A 74 8.28 -19.59 2.67
C SER A 74 9.27 -18.51 2.23
N VAL A 75 9.11 -18.00 1.02
CA VAL A 75 9.93 -16.94 0.44
C VAL A 75 9.63 -15.59 1.07
N ILE A 76 8.36 -15.20 1.20
CA ILE A 76 7.94 -13.97 1.89
C ILE A 76 8.46 -14.01 3.33
N LYS A 77 8.27 -15.13 4.04
CA LYS A 77 8.80 -15.29 5.40
C LYS A 77 10.31 -15.10 5.45
N PHE A 78 11.04 -15.67 4.49
CA PHE A 78 12.49 -15.48 4.40
C PHE A 78 12.85 -14.00 4.20
N PHE A 79 12.21 -13.30 3.26
CA PHE A 79 12.44 -11.87 3.04
C PHE A 79 12.12 -11.05 4.29
N ASN A 80 11.02 -11.35 4.98
CA ASN A 80 10.61 -10.64 6.18
C ASN A 80 11.60 -10.80 7.34
N LEU A 81 12.09 -12.02 7.58
CA LEU A 81 13.05 -12.31 8.65
C LEU A 81 14.44 -11.69 8.40
N ASN A 82 14.76 -11.39 7.13
CA ASN A 82 16.07 -10.86 6.74
C ASN A 82 16.02 -9.34 6.47
N GLY A 83 15.03 -8.62 7.01
CA GLY A 83 14.96 -7.16 6.91
C GLY A 83 14.58 -6.63 5.53
N VAL A 84 13.96 -7.46 4.69
CA VAL A 84 13.50 -7.14 3.34
C VAL A 84 11.97 -7.03 3.29
N GLN A 85 11.36 -6.65 4.41
CA GLN A 85 9.90 -6.63 4.63
C GLN A 85 9.14 -5.71 3.67
N LYS A 86 9.84 -4.74 3.06
CA LYS A 86 9.22 -3.68 2.24
C LYS A 86 9.23 -3.96 0.74
N ILE A 87 9.74 -5.12 0.28
CA ILE A 87 9.68 -5.46 -1.15
C ILE A 87 8.26 -5.93 -1.49
N PRO A 88 7.55 -5.24 -2.40
CA PRO A 88 6.23 -5.69 -2.86
C PRO A 88 6.28 -7.07 -3.52
N GLU A 89 5.22 -7.86 -3.39
CA GLU A 89 5.16 -9.24 -3.90
C GLU A 89 5.55 -9.36 -5.39
N TYR A 90 5.07 -8.46 -6.24
CA TYR A 90 5.43 -8.46 -7.68
C TYR A 90 6.94 -8.26 -7.92
N LYS A 91 7.64 -7.53 -7.04
CA LYS A 91 9.11 -7.40 -7.10
C LYS A 91 9.78 -8.71 -6.63
N ILE A 92 9.17 -9.42 -5.68
CA ILE A 92 9.66 -10.75 -5.24
C ILE A 92 9.56 -11.76 -6.39
N GLU A 93 8.51 -11.73 -7.21
CA GLU A 93 8.35 -12.58 -8.41
C GLU A 93 9.48 -12.35 -9.40
N HIS A 94 9.80 -11.09 -9.65
CA HIS A 94 10.90 -10.72 -10.51
C HIS A 94 12.26 -11.16 -9.94
N ILE A 95 12.45 -11.08 -8.62
CA ILE A 95 13.67 -11.54 -7.93
C ILE A 95 13.86 -13.06 -8.11
N ILE A 96 12.83 -13.86 -7.83
CA ILE A 96 12.89 -15.33 -7.96
C ILE A 96 13.08 -15.74 -9.43
N SER A 97 12.41 -15.04 -10.34
CA SER A 97 12.55 -15.25 -11.78
C SER A 97 13.99 -15.01 -12.22
N ARG A 98 14.57 -13.87 -11.85
CA ARG A 98 15.98 -13.57 -12.17
C ARG A 98 16.93 -14.60 -11.57
N TYR A 99 16.71 -15.02 -10.33
CA TYR A 99 17.50 -16.08 -9.68
C TYR A 99 17.43 -17.40 -10.47
N SER A 100 16.22 -17.81 -10.87
CA SER A 100 15.97 -19.05 -11.61
C SER A 100 16.56 -19.04 -13.02
N PHE A 101 16.52 -17.89 -13.69
CA PHE A 101 17.16 -17.70 -14.99
C PHE A 101 18.67 -17.93 -14.93
N HIS A 102 19.34 -17.29 -13.96
CA HIS A 102 20.79 -17.43 -13.77
C HIS A 102 21.18 -18.87 -13.43
N LYS A 103 20.39 -19.53 -12.60
CA LYS A 103 20.55 -20.96 -12.28
C LYS A 103 20.39 -21.85 -13.52
N LEU A 104 19.36 -21.65 -14.34
CA LEU A 104 19.12 -22.41 -15.58
C LEU A 104 20.30 -22.29 -16.55
N LYS A 105 20.92 -21.09 -16.63
CA LYS A 105 22.10 -20.85 -17.47
C LYS A 105 23.40 -21.48 -16.94
N GLY A 106 23.37 -22.13 -15.78
CA GLY A 106 24.57 -22.67 -15.13
C GLY A 106 25.46 -21.61 -14.49
N ASN A 107 24.95 -20.38 -14.33
CA ASN A 107 25.65 -19.24 -13.75
C ASN A 107 24.88 -18.75 -12.51
N PRO A 108 24.82 -19.55 -11.43
CA PRO A 108 24.07 -19.17 -10.23
C PRO A 108 24.57 -17.84 -9.69
N ILE A 109 23.63 -16.98 -9.30
CA ILE A 109 23.89 -15.62 -8.81
C ILE A 109 23.46 -15.54 -7.34
N CYS A 110 24.19 -14.75 -6.57
CA CYS A 110 23.81 -14.48 -5.19
C CYS A 110 22.48 -13.75 -5.13
N LEU A 111 21.56 -14.16 -4.25
CA LEU A 111 20.27 -13.49 -4.10
C LEU A 111 20.44 -12.00 -3.75
N SER A 112 21.43 -11.67 -2.91
CA SER A 112 21.76 -10.28 -2.55
C SER A 112 22.10 -9.42 -3.75
N GLU A 113 22.79 -9.94 -4.76
CA GLU A 113 23.09 -9.19 -5.98
C GLU A 113 21.81 -8.82 -6.76
N ILE A 114 20.77 -9.64 -6.66
CA ILE A 114 19.47 -9.36 -7.27
C ILE A 114 18.64 -8.39 -6.40
N THR A 115 18.65 -8.57 -5.08
CA THR A 115 17.76 -7.84 -4.16
C THR A 115 18.27 -6.47 -3.77
N GLN A 116 19.59 -6.28 -3.72
CA GLN A 116 20.22 -5.04 -3.26
C GLN A 116 19.76 -3.80 -4.05
N PRO A 117 19.64 -3.81 -5.39
CA PRO A 117 19.14 -2.66 -6.13
C PRO A 117 17.72 -2.25 -5.73
N TYR A 118 16.83 -3.21 -5.46
CA TYR A 118 15.46 -2.92 -5.02
C TYR A 118 15.42 -2.29 -3.63
N LEU A 119 16.28 -2.75 -2.72
CA LEU A 119 16.38 -2.18 -1.38
C LEU A 119 16.93 -0.75 -1.39
N ILE A 120 17.91 -0.48 -2.26
CA ILE A 120 18.43 0.88 -2.45
C ILE A 120 17.31 1.78 -2.97
N GLU A 121 16.59 1.36 -4.01
CA GLU A 121 15.46 2.11 -4.59
C GLU A 121 14.37 2.39 -3.54
N LEU A 122 13.99 1.39 -2.73
CA LEU A 122 12.98 1.57 -1.67
C LEU A 122 13.44 2.55 -0.61
N LYS A 123 14.69 2.46 -0.16
CA LYS A 123 15.24 3.38 0.84
C LYS A 123 15.37 4.80 0.31
N GLU A 124 15.76 4.96 -0.95
CA GLU A 124 15.81 6.27 -1.60
C GLU A 124 14.41 6.88 -1.72
N ARG A 125 13.40 6.06 -2.07
CA ARG A 125 12.01 6.47 -2.11
C ARG A 125 11.48 6.88 -0.73
N GLU A 126 11.77 6.11 0.32
CA GLU A 126 11.38 6.44 1.70
C GLU A 126 11.95 7.77 2.13
N ARG A 127 13.27 7.96 1.96
CA ARG A 127 13.92 9.23 2.27
C ARG A 127 13.32 10.39 1.46
N TYR A 128 13.06 10.17 0.16
CA TYR A 128 12.41 11.17 -0.67
C TYR A 128 11.02 11.55 -0.11
N VAL A 129 10.21 10.57 0.27
CA VAL A 129 8.90 10.81 0.89
C VAL A 129 9.03 11.60 2.19
N GLU A 130 9.89 11.15 3.11
CA GLU A 130 10.13 11.82 4.40
C GLU A 130 10.54 13.28 4.23
N GLU A 131 11.45 13.56 3.28
CA GLU A 131 11.89 14.91 2.97
C GLU A 131 10.74 15.77 2.45
N GLN A 132 9.89 15.25 1.56
CA GLN A 132 8.79 16.00 0.95
C GLN A 132 7.63 16.26 1.92
N MET A 133 7.39 15.35 2.88
CA MET A 133 6.31 15.49 3.87
C MET A 133 6.48 16.69 4.80
N VAL A 134 7.69 17.23 4.94
CA VAL A 134 7.96 18.41 5.77
C VAL A 134 8.15 19.69 4.96
N MET A 135 8.17 19.60 3.63
CA MET A 135 8.34 20.76 2.75
C MET A 135 7.04 21.55 2.62
N ASP A 136 7.16 22.87 2.55
CA ASP A 136 6.03 23.73 2.25
C ASP A 136 5.71 23.80 0.75
N SER A 137 6.70 23.49 -0.09
CA SER A 137 6.62 23.63 -1.53
C SER A 137 7.40 22.52 -2.22
N ILE A 138 6.83 21.93 -3.28
CA ILE A 138 7.47 20.91 -4.11
C ILE A 138 7.58 21.45 -5.53
N ASN A 139 8.78 21.44 -6.12
CA ASN A 139 9.04 22.00 -7.45
C ASN A 139 8.54 23.46 -7.62
N GLY A 140 8.65 24.27 -6.57
CA GLY A 140 8.20 25.66 -6.56
C GLY A 140 6.68 25.85 -6.42
N ILE A 141 5.93 24.79 -6.17
CA ILE A 141 4.49 24.82 -5.95
C ILE A 141 4.21 24.61 -4.47
N TYR A 142 3.49 25.55 -3.87
CA TYR A 142 3.04 25.43 -2.48
C TYR A 142 2.11 24.21 -2.32
N ILE A 143 2.34 23.43 -1.26
CA ILE A 143 1.55 22.25 -0.93
C ILE A 143 0.68 22.60 0.26
N PRO A 144 -0.65 22.50 0.21
CA PRO A 144 -1.45 22.78 1.40
C PRO A 144 -1.15 21.82 2.55
N PHE A 145 -1.22 22.25 3.81
CA PHE A 145 -0.96 21.35 4.96
C PHE A 145 -2.22 20.67 5.51
N ASP A 146 -3.41 21.19 5.20
CA ASP A 146 -4.70 20.60 5.56
C ASP A 146 -5.80 20.92 4.53
N LEU A 147 -7.02 20.45 4.78
CA LEU A 147 -8.16 20.74 3.92
C LEU A 147 -8.46 22.24 3.81
N ASN A 148 -8.46 22.99 4.91
CA ASN A 148 -8.82 24.41 4.88
C ASN A 148 -7.83 25.23 4.08
N ASP A 149 -6.53 24.93 4.23
CA ASP A 149 -5.46 25.53 3.46
C ASP A 149 -5.62 25.19 1.96
N ALA A 150 -5.94 23.94 1.64
CA ALA A 150 -6.22 23.53 0.26
C ALA A 150 -7.41 24.30 -0.34
N LEU A 151 -8.45 24.52 0.45
CA LEU A 151 -9.58 25.35 0.01
C LEU A 151 -9.15 26.81 -0.21
N ASN A 152 -8.30 27.39 0.64
CA ASN A 152 -7.81 28.76 0.47
C ASN A 152 -6.96 28.93 -0.79
N GLU A 153 -6.11 27.95 -1.10
CA GLU A 153 -5.34 27.93 -2.34
C GLU A 153 -6.27 27.89 -3.57
N LEU A 154 -7.32 27.07 -3.54
CA LEU A 154 -8.33 27.08 -4.62
C LEU A 154 -9.11 28.39 -4.72
N ASP A 155 -9.39 29.05 -3.59
CA ASP A 155 -10.07 30.36 -3.60
C ASP A 155 -9.26 31.42 -4.32
N THR A 156 -7.94 31.38 -4.06
CA THR A 156 -6.97 32.33 -4.58
C THR A 156 -6.69 32.05 -6.05
N ALA A 157 -6.62 30.76 -6.43
CA ALA A 157 -6.34 30.35 -7.80
C ALA A 157 -7.51 30.62 -8.77
N LEU A 158 -8.77 30.53 -8.30
CA LEU A 158 -9.95 30.69 -9.14
C LEU A 158 -10.47 32.13 -9.14
N SER A 159 -10.75 32.63 -10.34
CA SER A 159 -11.34 33.96 -10.54
C SER A 159 -12.76 34.06 -9.96
N THR A 160 -13.21 35.30 -9.73
CA THR A 160 -14.59 35.56 -9.29
C THR A 160 -15.62 34.97 -10.26
N GLU A 161 -15.37 35.05 -11.57
CA GLU A 161 -16.28 34.50 -12.59
C GLU A 161 -16.39 32.97 -12.49
N GLU A 162 -15.25 32.27 -12.33
CA GLU A 162 -15.24 30.82 -12.14
C GLU A 162 -16.00 30.42 -10.87
N LYS A 163 -15.76 31.13 -9.75
CA LYS A 163 -16.47 30.88 -8.48
C LYS A 163 -17.97 31.13 -8.61
N GLU A 164 -18.40 32.17 -9.33
CA GLU A 164 -19.82 32.41 -9.65
C GLU A 164 -20.40 31.35 -10.60
N GLY A 165 -19.60 30.80 -11.51
CA GLY A 165 -19.98 29.67 -12.35
C GLY A 165 -20.26 28.41 -11.54
N ILE A 166 -19.44 28.13 -10.52
CA ILE A 166 -19.61 26.98 -9.61
C ILE A 166 -20.96 27.04 -8.87
N LYS A 167 -21.39 28.24 -8.44
CA LYS A 167 -22.68 28.42 -7.74
C LYS A 167 -23.91 28.12 -8.61
N LYS A 168 -23.76 28.12 -9.94
CA LYS A 168 -24.86 27.97 -10.90
C LYS A 168 -25.07 26.53 -11.38
N ILE A 169 -24.17 25.61 -11.03
CA ILE A 169 -24.23 24.21 -11.46
C ILE A 169 -24.43 23.30 -10.26
N SER A 170 -24.89 22.06 -10.52
CA SER A 170 -25.01 21.08 -9.44
C SER A 170 -23.64 20.62 -8.94
N ILE A 171 -23.58 20.11 -7.71
CA ILE A 171 -22.36 19.53 -7.15
C ILE A 171 -21.79 18.39 -8.01
N ASN A 172 -22.67 17.57 -8.61
CA ASN A 172 -22.27 16.46 -9.46
C ASN A 172 -21.67 16.95 -10.78
N ASP A 173 -22.25 18.00 -11.37
CA ASP A 173 -21.70 18.62 -12.59
C ASP A 173 -20.35 19.28 -12.31
N PHE A 174 -20.20 19.95 -11.16
CA PHE A 174 -18.93 20.53 -10.76
C PHE A 174 -17.85 19.46 -10.58
N ILE A 175 -18.12 18.44 -9.77
CA ILE A 175 -17.17 17.34 -9.54
C ILE A 175 -16.83 16.66 -10.87
N GLY A 176 -17.81 16.30 -11.70
CA GLY A 176 -17.58 15.63 -12.98
C GLY A 176 -16.71 16.42 -13.95
N LYS A 177 -16.88 17.75 -14.01
CA LYS A 177 -16.06 18.63 -14.87
C LYS A 177 -14.68 18.90 -14.28
N SER A 178 -14.60 19.06 -12.96
CA SER A 178 -13.37 19.45 -12.28
C SER A 178 -12.45 18.26 -12.00
N HIS A 179 -12.96 17.03 -11.91
CA HIS A 179 -12.18 15.86 -11.52
C HIS A 179 -10.98 15.59 -12.44
N LEU A 180 -11.17 15.74 -13.75
CA LEU A 180 -10.12 15.50 -14.75
C LEU A 180 -9.28 16.74 -15.07
N THR A 181 -9.71 17.92 -14.64
CA THR A 181 -9.03 19.20 -14.88
C THR A 181 -8.31 19.65 -13.61
N ILE A 182 -8.96 20.45 -12.76
CA ILE A 182 -8.43 20.94 -11.48
C ILE A 182 -8.01 19.77 -10.59
N GLY A 183 -8.81 18.70 -10.55
CA GLY A 183 -8.51 17.50 -9.78
C GLY A 183 -7.21 16.83 -10.21
N ARG A 184 -7.00 16.66 -11.52
CA ARG A 184 -5.75 16.12 -12.05
C ARG A 184 -4.57 17.04 -11.74
N TRP A 185 -4.77 18.36 -11.85
CA TRP A 185 -3.74 19.33 -11.50
C TRP A 185 -3.35 19.21 -10.02
N MET A 186 -4.32 19.14 -9.10
CA MET A 186 -4.04 18.96 -7.67
C MET A 186 -3.26 17.67 -7.41
N ARG A 187 -3.66 16.53 -8.00
CA ARG A 187 -2.94 15.27 -7.77
C ARG A 187 -1.47 15.32 -8.19
N ASN A 188 -1.19 15.96 -9.32
CA ASN A 188 0.17 16.09 -9.84
C ASN A 188 1.01 17.11 -9.07
N ASN A 189 0.40 18.24 -8.68
CA ASN A 189 1.15 19.40 -8.17
C ASN A 189 1.15 19.50 -6.64
N TRP A 190 0.15 18.92 -5.97
CA TRP A 190 0.11 18.83 -4.51
C TRP A 190 0.62 17.51 -3.96
N GLY A 191 1.28 16.69 -4.80
CA GLY A 191 1.90 15.43 -4.40
C GLY A 191 0.91 14.43 -3.80
N LEU A 192 -0.33 14.37 -4.32
CA LEU A 192 -1.33 13.42 -3.81
C LEU A 192 -1.09 11.98 -4.29
N TYR A 193 -0.25 11.79 -5.32
CA TYR A 193 0.17 10.46 -5.75
C TYR A 193 1.27 9.90 -4.84
N GLY A 194 1.13 8.62 -4.48
CA GLY A 194 2.24 7.79 -3.98
C GLY A 194 2.78 8.16 -2.60
N HIS A 195 1.97 8.82 -1.76
CA HIS A 195 2.28 9.13 -0.36
C HIS A 195 3.40 10.16 -0.17
N THR A 196 3.41 11.24 -0.97
CA THR A 196 4.60 12.09 -1.15
C THR A 196 4.50 13.50 -0.57
N SER A 197 3.42 13.89 0.10
CA SER A 197 3.25 15.28 0.53
C SER A 197 2.56 15.44 1.87
N ARG A 198 2.72 16.60 2.51
CA ARG A 198 2.03 16.93 3.76
C ARG A 198 0.51 16.93 3.64
N LEU A 199 -0.04 17.34 2.48
CA LEU A 199 -1.48 17.27 2.23
C LEU A 199 -1.94 15.82 2.14
N ASN A 200 -1.17 15.00 1.43
CA ASN A 200 -1.46 13.58 1.32
C ASN A 200 -1.49 12.94 2.73
N LYS A 201 -0.44 13.18 3.54
CA LYS A 201 -0.38 12.70 4.94
C LYS A 201 -1.57 13.15 5.78
N TYR A 202 -2.01 14.40 5.63
CA TYR A 202 -3.20 14.90 6.31
C TYR A 202 -4.42 14.02 6.04
N PHE A 203 -4.65 13.57 4.80
CA PHE A 203 -5.75 12.68 4.45
C PHE A 203 -5.54 11.23 4.90
N GLU A 204 -4.30 10.74 4.87
CA GLU A 204 -3.97 9.39 5.38
C GLU A 204 -4.30 9.22 6.85
N ASN A 205 -4.11 10.27 7.65
CA ASN A 205 -4.47 10.28 9.07
C ASN A 205 -6.00 10.12 9.30
N PHE A 206 -6.81 10.23 8.24
CA PHE A 206 -8.25 9.94 8.23
C PHE A 206 -8.59 8.64 7.46
N GLY A 207 -7.59 7.83 7.10
CA GLY A 207 -7.75 6.59 6.35
C GLY A 207 -8.06 6.78 4.85
N ILE A 208 -7.84 7.97 4.31
CA ILE A 208 -8.07 8.26 2.88
C ILE A 208 -6.72 8.22 2.16
N THR A 209 -6.48 7.19 1.35
CA THR A 209 -5.20 7.01 0.64
C THR A 209 -5.28 7.15 -0.86
N ASP A 210 -6.47 6.98 -1.43
CA ASP A 210 -6.65 7.14 -2.86
C ASP A 210 -6.62 8.63 -3.25
N SER A 211 -5.80 8.95 -4.25
CA SER A 211 -5.60 10.33 -4.70
C SER A 211 -6.86 10.94 -5.34
N GLU A 212 -7.75 10.13 -5.92
CA GLU A 212 -9.04 10.56 -6.45
C GLU A 212 -10.01 10.88 -5.32
N ASP A 213 -10.02 10.08 -4.26
CA ASP A 213 -10.83 10.33 -3.06
C ASP A 213 -10.39 11.60 -2.32
N MET A 214 -9.09 11.78 -2.08
CA MET A 214 -8.55 13.03 -1.51
C MET A 214 -9.00 14.25 -2.32
N THR A 215 -8.83 14.15 -3.65
CA THR A 215 -9.23 15.20 -4.59
C THR A 215 -10.74 15.44 -4.57
N GLY A 216 -11.53 14.37 -4.52
CA GLY A 216 -12.98 14.40 -4.47
C GLY A 216 -13.47 15.14 -3.23
N ILE A 217 -12.87 14.86 -2.07
CA ILE A 217 -13.17 15.58 -0.81
C ILE A 217 -12.83 17.06 -0.95
N ILE A 218 -11.65 17.42 -1.46
CA ILE A 218 -11.25 18.82 -1.63
C ILE A 218 -12.24 19.55 -2.55
N LEU A 219 -12.53 19.01 -3.73
CA LEU A 219 -13.46 19.63 -4.69
C LEU A 219 -14.87 19.76 -4.11
N LYS A 220 -15.39 18.69 -3.49
CA LYS A 220 -16.72 18.71 -2.87
C LYS A 220 -16.79 19.74 -1.74
N SER A 221 -15.75 19.82 -0.92
CA SER A 221 -15.63 20.81 0.15
C SER A 221 -15.54 22.23 -0.40
N PHE A 222 -14.80 22.45 -1.49
CA PHE A 222 -14.70 23.75 -2.15
C PHE A 222 -16.03 24.22 -2.74
N TYR A 223 -16.76 23.33 -3.41
CA TYR A 223 -18.12 23.60 -3.89
C TYR A 223 -19.04 24.03 -2.74
N ARG A 224 -19.00 23.29 -1.63
CA ARG A 224 -19.83 23.55 -0.45
C ARG A 224 -19.49 24.89 0.18
N ARG A 225 -18.20 25.20 0.38
CA ARG A 225 -17.75 26.50 0.87
C ARG A 225 -18.22 27.65 -0.02
N THR A 226 -18.04 27.51 -1.33
CA THR A 226 -18.44 28.52 -2.33
C THR A 226 -19.95 28.78 -2.31
N ASN A 227 -20.75 27.77 -1.95
CA ASN A 227 -22.21 27.86 -1.84
C ASN A 227 -22.72 28.09 -0.41
N ASN A 228 -21.84 28.44 0.55
CA ASN A 228 -22.19 28.62 1.96
C ASN A 228 -22.89 27.39 2.60
N LEU A 229 -22.51 26.19 2.15
CA LEU A 229 -22.98 24.93 2.72
C LEU A 229 -21.95 24.42 3.75
N PRO A 230 -22.39 23.75 4.84
CA PRO A 230 -21.48 23.12 5.80
C PRO A 230 -20.55 22.13 5.11
N ILE A 231 -19.25 22.05 5.41
CA ILE A 231 -18.33 21.14 4.69
C ILE A 231 -18.70 19.66 4.89
N GLU A 232 -19.10 19.27 6.10
CA GLU A 232 -19.41 17.87 6.47
C GLU A 232 -18.24 16.91 6.17
N PHE A 233 -17.01 17.30 6.56
CA PHE A 233 -15.78 16.56 6.24
C PHE A 233 -15.82 15.10 6.71
N GLU A 234 -16.26 14.86 7.95
CA GLU A 234 -16.38 13.53 8.54
C GLU A 234 -17.38 12.66 7.78
N ASN A 235 -18.50 13.23 7.35
CA ASN A 235 -19.50 12.51 6.55
C ASN A 235 -18.96 12.14 5.17
N GLN A 236 -18.09 12.98 4.58
CA GLN A 236 -17.44 12.68 3.31
C GLN A 236 -16.44 11.53 3.45
N ILE A 237 -15.58 11.56 4.47
CA ILE A 237 -14.65 10.47 4.81
C ILE A 237 -15.42 9.17 5.03
N GLN A 238 -16.47 9.22 5.85
CA GLN A 238 -17.25 8.02 6.17
C GLN A 238 -17.92 7.43 4.92
N ALA A 239 -18.35 8.26 3.96
CA ALA A 239 -18.91 7.78 2.71
C ALA A 239 -17.89 6.99 1.87
N ILE A 240 -16.63 7.44 1.82
CA ILE A 240 -15.54 6.77 1.09
C ILE A 240 -15.19 5.44 1.74
N ILE A 241 -14.98 5.43 3.06
CA ILE A 241 -14.73 4.19 3.82
C ILE A 241 -15.90 3.20 3.65
N ASN A 242 -17.13 3.69 3.51
CA ASN A 242 -18.29 2.83 3.25
C ASN A 242 -18.31 2.27 1.82
N SER A 243 -17.76 2.97 0.83
CA SER A 243 -17.66 2.45 -0.54
C SER A 243 -16.52 1.46 -0.70
N GLU A 244 -15.41 1.64 0.00
CA GLU A 244 -14.29 0.68 0.02
C GLU A 244 -14.63 -0.62 0.75
N CYS A 245 -15.51 -0.52 1.76
CA CYS A 245 -16.09 -1.69 2.40
C CYS A 245 -16.79 -2.57 1.34
N PRO A 246 -16.58 -3.90 1.37
CA PRO A 246 -17.28 -4.81 0.45
C PRO A 246 -18.79 -4.56 0.54
N GLN A 247 -19.44 -4.55 -0.62
CA GLN A 247 -20.88 -4.33 -0.70
C GLN A 247 -21.61 -5.65 -0.50
N LYS A 248 -22.86 -5.61 -0.01
CA LYS A 248 -23.66 -6.84 0.23
C LYS A 248 -23.75 -7.77 -0.98
N LYS A 249 -23.68 -7.21 -2.20
CA LYS A 249 -23.67 -7.97 -3.46
C LYS A 249 -22.41 -8.83 -3.64
N ASP A 250 -21.30 -8.44 -3.03
CA ASP A 250 -19.98 -9.07 -3.13
C ASP A 250 -19.71 -10.00 -1.93
N PHE A 251 -20.67 -10.14 -1.01
CA PHE A 251 -20.52 -10.98 0.17
C PHE A 251 -20.52 -12.47 -0.23
N PRO A 252 -19.61 -13.28 0.32
CA PRO A 252 -19.67 -14.72 0.16
C PRO A 252 -21.03 -15.27 0.63
N LYS A 253 -21.49 -16.36 0.01
CA LYS A 253 -22.79 -16.96 0.35
C LYS A 253 -22.94 -17.32 1.84
N TYR A 254 -21.85 -17.53 2.57
CA TYR A 254 -21.88 -17.86 4.00
C TYR A 254 -21.99 -16.61 4.90
N VAL A 255 -21.81 -15.40 4.37
CA VAL A 255 -21.96 -14.12 5.07
C VAL A 255 -23.35 -13.57 4.77
N LYS A 256 -24.31 -13.83 5.66
CA LYS A 256 -25.71 -13.39 5.51
C LYS A 256 -26.24 -12.79 6.79
N ASN A 257 -27.19 -11.86 6.66
CA ASN A 257 -27.87 -11.21 7.79
C ASN A 257 -26.87 -10.58 8.77
N VAL A 258 -25.92 -9.84 8.20
CA VAL A 258 -24.85 -9.18 8.95
C VAL A 258 -24.97 -7.67 8.83
N GLU A 259 -24.47 -6.99 9.85
CA GLU A 259 -24.30 -5.54 9.87
C GLU A 259 -22.85 -5.21 10.18
N ARG A 260 -22.31 -4.16 9.59
CA ARG A 260 -20.96 -3.72 9.91
C ARG A 260 -20.96 -3.18 11.34
N SER A 261 -20.04 -3.67 12.16
CA SER A 261 -19.96 -3.33 13.58
C SER A 261 -18.79 -2.41 13.92
N GLN A 262 -17.62 -2.64 13.34
CA GLN A 262 -16.44 -1.82 13.61
C GLN A 262 -15.56 -1.73 12.37
N THR A 263 -14.82 -0.63 12.29
CA THR A 263 -13.74 -0.40 11.33
C THR A 263 -12.48 -0.04 12.10
N ILE A 264 -11.34 -0.60 11.73
CA ILE A 264 -10.03 -0.31 12.33
C ILE A 264 -9.07 0.07 11.21
N PHE A 265 -8.40 1.22 11.36
CA PHE A 265 -7.32 1.64 10.49
C PHE A 265 -6.02 1.02 11.01
N ILE A 266 -5.30 0.34 10.14
CA ILE A 266 -4.02 -0.27 10.46
C ILE A 266 -2.93 0.65 9.93
N GLU A 267 -2.05 1.07 10.83
CA GLU A 267 -0.92 1.97 10.57
C GLU A 267 0.40 1.24 10.89
N ASP A 268 1.50 1.65 10.25
CA ASP A 268 2.84 1.16 10.63
C ASP A 268 3.41 1.90 11.86
N GLU A 269 4.64 1.55 12.24
CA GLU A 269 5.36 2.18 13.37
C GLU A 269 5.61 3.70 13.21
N ASN A 270 5.43 4.23 12.00
CA ASN A 270 5.57 5.65 11.67
C ASN A 270 4.20 6.32 11.44
N GLU A 271 3.12 5.71 11.93
CA GLU A 271 1.74 6.21 11.78
C GLU A 271 1.31 6.34 10.30
N ASN A 272 1.92 5.59 9.37
CA ASN A 272 1.49 5.57 7.98
C ASN A 272 0.37 4.55 7.82
N TYR A 273 -0.75 4.98 7.22
CA TYR A 273 -1.85 4.07 6.91
C TYR A 273 -1.38 2.95 5.98
N ILE A 274 -1.79 1.72 6.30
CA ILE A 274 -1.51 0.51 5.51
C ILE A 274 -2.81 -0.03 4.90
N TYR A 275 -3.81 -0.33 5.73
CA TYR A 275 -5.11 -0.83 5.27
C TYR A 275 -6.20 -0.70 6.33
N THR A 276 -7.46 -0.84 5.89
CA THR A 276 -8.63 -0.84 6.78
C THR A 276 -9.18 -2.25 6.98
N LEU A 277 -9.41 -2.63 8.24
CA LEU A 277 -10.15 -3.84 8.61
C LEU A 277 -11.62 -3.55 8.85
N TYR A 278 -12.47 -4.45 8.36
CA TYR A 278 -13.93 -4.32 8.52
C TYR A 278 -14.49 -5.50 9.29
N PHE A 279 -15.18 -5.22 10.39
CA PHE A 279 -15.83 -6.22 11.22
C PHE A 279 -17.34 -6.19 11.02
N PHE A 280 -17.93 -7.38 11.03
CA PHE A 280 -19.37 -7.56 10.86
C PHE A 280 -19.93 -8.42 11.97
N SER A 281 -21.06 -7.98 12.49
CA SER A 281 -21.82 -8.67 13.51
C SER A 281 -23.03 -9.38 12.93
N ASN A 282 -23.41 -10.47 13.61
CA ASN A 282 -24.69 -11.12 13.36
C ASN A 282 -25.85 -10.27 13.91
N LEU A 283 -27.09 -10.72 13.69
CA LEU A 283 -28.29 -10.05 14.22
C LEU A 283 -28.36 -9.95 15.75
N LYS A 284 -27.54 -10.72 16.47
CA LYS A 284 -27.41 -10.65 17.95
C LYS A 284 -26.33 -9.66 18.40
N LYS A 285 -25.71 -8.93 17.46
CA LYS A 285 -24.59 -8.03 17.67
C LYS A 285 -23.29 -8.72 18.14
N ASP A 286 -23.15 -10.02 17.91
CA ASP A 286 -21.86 -10.69 18.09
C ASP A 286 -21.01 -10.43 16.86
N VAL A 287 -19.78 -9.91 17.05
CA VAL A 287 -18.80 -9.83 15.96
C VAL A 287 -18.43 -11.24 15.54
N LYS A 288 -18.63 -11.55 14.25
CA LYS A 288 -18.50 -12.91 13.72
C LYS A 288 -17.70 -12.99 12.44
N TRP A 289 -17.59 -11.90 11.70
CA TRP A 289 -16.83 -11.88 10.46
C TRP A 289 -15.88 -10.71 10.44
N ILE A 290 -14.75 -10.94 9.80
CA ILE A 290 -13.81 -9.91 9.41
C ILE A 290 -13.67 -9.96 7.89
N PHE A 291 -13.53 -8.79 7.29
CA PHE A 291 -13.02 -8.62 5.95
C PHE A 291 -11.69 -7.90 6.02
N HIS A 292 -10.66 -8.59 5.54
CA HIS A 292 -9.33 -8.05 5.33
C HIS A 292 -9.18 -7.75 3.82
N PRO A 293 -8.66 -6.58 3.41
CA PRO A 293 -8.60 -6.21 2.00
C PRO A 293 -7.73 -7.15 1.16
N VAL A 294 -6.61 -7.63 1.71
CA VAL A 294 -5.75 -8.65 1.06
C VAL A 294 -6.33 -10.07 1.17
N PHE A 295 -6.64 -10.56 2.38
CA PHE A 295 -7.01 -11.97 2.58
C PHE A 295 -8.51 -12.29 2.40
N GLY A 296 -9.35 -11.27 2.29
CA GLY A 296 -10.79 -11.41 2.13
C GLY A 296 -11.53 -11.76 3.42
N TRP A 297 -12.65 -12.46 3.26
CA TRP A 297 -13.58 -12.77 4.35
C TRP A 297 -13.13 -13.97 5.19
N LYS A 298 -13.28 -13.84 6.52
CA LYS A 298 -13.13 -14.99 7.43
C LYS A 298 -14.07 -14.87 8.63
N ILE A 299 -14.44 -16.03 9.19
CA ILE A 299 -15.19 -16.12 10.44
C ILE A 299 -14.20 -15.98 11.59
N ILE A 300 -14.53 -15.14 12.57
CA ILE A 300 -13.73 -14.95 13.78
C ILE A 300 -14.51 -15.32 15.03
N SER A 301 -13.80 -15.83 16.03
CA SER A 301 -14.28 -15.98 17.39
C SER A 301 -14.13 -14.67 18.19
N PRO A 302 -14.85 -14.50 19.32
CA PRO A 302 -14.67 -13.34 20.19
C PRO A 302 -13.22 -13.19 20.71
N ASN A 303 -12.52 -14.30 20.95
CA ASN A 303 -11.14 -14.26 21.41
C ASN A 303 -10.21 -13.73 20.30
N GLU A 304 -10.41 -14.18 19.06
CA GLU A 304 -9.64 -13.68 17.90
C GLU A 304 -9.93 -12.21 17.63
N TYR A 305 -11.18 -11.77 17.77
CA TYR A 305 -11.54 -10.36 17.69
C TYR A 305 -10.76 -9.51 18.70
N ASN A 306 -10.77 -9.89 19.98
CA ASN A 306 -10.03 -9.18 21.02
C ASN A 306 -8.52 -9.15 20.73
N THR A 307 -7.96 -10.28 20.29
CA THR A 307 -6.55 -10.35 19.90
C THR A 307 -6.24 -9.34 18.79
N ILE A 308 -7.04 -9.31 17.71
CA ILE A 308 -6.84 -8.38 16.59
C ILE A 308 -6.90 -6.92 17.04
N THR A 309 -7.78 -6.58 17.99
CA THR A 309 -7.94 -5.21 18.49
C THR A 309 -6.84 -4.75 19.45
N GLU A 310 -6.01 -5.66 19.94
CA GLU A 310 -4.98 -5.40 20.96
C GLU A 310 -3.55 -5.50 20.41
N LEU A 311 -3.35 -6.15 19.26
CA LEU A 311 -2.02 -6.37 18.67
C LEU A 311 -1.48 -5.11 17.97
N GLU A 312 -0.17 -4.92 18.11
CA GLU A 312 0.60 -3.94 17.32
C GLU A 312 0.76 -4.41 15.87
N TYR A 313 0.95 -3.49 14.93
CA TYR A 313 1.01 -3.78 13.49
C TYR A 313 1.94 -4.92 13.09
N GLN A 314 3.16 -4.93 13.64
CA GLN A 314 4.18 -5.93 13.31
C GLN A 314 3.72 -7.35 13.66
N GLU A 315 3.03 -7.49 14.79
CA GLU A 315 2.47 -8.77 15.26
C GLU A 315 1.19 -9.12 14.49
N LEU A 316 0.41 -8.11 14.11
CA LEU A 316 -0.86 -8.26 13.41
C LEU A 316 -0.70 -8.91 12.04
N ASN A 317 0.34 -8.53 11.28
CA ASN A 317 0.59 -9.10 9.96
C ASN A 317 0.92 -10.60 10.03
N GLU A 318 1.82 -10.99 10.94
CA GLU A 318 2.14 -12.41 11.17
C GLU A 318 0.93 -13.20 11.68
N TRP A 319 0.13 -12.58 12.52
CA TRP A 319 -1.11 -13.15 13.02
C TRP A 319 -2.09 -13.42 11.88
N PHE A 320 -2.33 -12.45 10.98
CA PHE A 320 -3.24 -12.63 9.86
C PHE A 320 -2.77 -13.70 8.88
N ILE A 321 -1.48 -13.73 8.55
CA ILE A 321 -0.90 -14.79 7.73
C ILE A 321 -1.19 -16.15 8.37
N THR A 322 -0.98 -16.30 9.67
CA THR A 322 -1.24 -17.56 10.37
C THR A 322 -2.72 -17.89 10.40
N PHE A 323 -3.57 -16.92 10.75
CA PHE A 323 -5.00 -17.07 10.92
C PHE A 323 -5.69 -17.44 9.60
N TYR A 324 -5.38 -16.74 8.50
CA TYR A 324 -6.01 -17.00 7.20
C TYR A 324 -5.59 -18.34 6.59
N ASN A 325 -4.43 -18.87 6.96
CA ASN A 325 -3.95 -20.19 6.54
C ASN A 325 -4.48 -21.38 7.36
N ARG A 326 -5.25 -21.15 8.42
CA ARG A 326 -5.97 -22.24 9.12
C ARG A 326 -7.09 -22.76 8.20
N GLN A 327 -7.06 -24.06 7.91
CA GLN A 327 -8.10 -24.77 7.13
C GLN A 327 -9.45 -24.73 7.85
#